data_AF-A0A7S2AEK8-F1
#
_entry.id   AF-A0A7S2AEK8-F1
#
_cell.length_a   1.000
_cell.length_b   1.000
_cell.length_c   1.000
_cell.angle_alpha   90.00
_cell.angle_beta   90.00
_cell.angle_gamma   90.00
#
_symmetry.space_group_name_H-M   'P 1'
#
loop_
_entity.id
_entity.type
_entity.pdbx_description
1 polymer ?
#
loop_
_entity_poly.entity_id
_entity_poly.type
_entity_poly.pdbx_seq_one_letter_code
_entity_poly.pdbx_strand_id
1 'polypeptide(L)'
;IGIGKELYSDTGYINTRRLPHLHAFLPDMPKELGMEEDVARVQSYLWMGAFMGGFHYDEEANVYVQLVGEGDVFLIPQNYTIPFTGGLRAAHPPGPSAMAADPYLKKIPIHMFRIRAGQGVVFPAFTYHRFVAQSPERVAVNFFFMPKWRRMEYTEADWYTQEGKRPNGLT
;
A
#
# COMPACT_ATOMS: atom_id res chain seq x y z
N ILE A 1 -15.13 -29.06 19.13
CA ILE A 1 -13.79 -28.43 19.25
C ILE A 1 -14.04 -26.93 19.25
N GLY A 2 -13.93 -26.29 20.40
CA GLY A 2 -14.26 -24.87 20.56
C GLY A 2 -13.29 -24.02 19.75
N ILE A 3 -13.82 -23.29 18.77
CA ILE A 3 -13.08 -22.29 18.02
C ILE A 3 -12.91 -21.11 19.00
N GLY A 4 -11.72 -21.04 19.59
CA GLY A 4 -11.36 -20.03 20.58
C GLY A 4 -11.54 -18.62 20.02
N LYS A 5 -12.07 -17.74 20.87
CA LYS A 5 -12.14 -16.30 20.67
C LYS A 5 -10.78 -15.72 20.29
N GLU A 6 -10.76 -15.07 19.14
CA GLU A 6 -10.00 -13.84 18.82
C GLU A 6 -8.49 -13.82 19.15
N LEU A 7 -7.68 -14.45 18.29
CA LEU A 7 -6.29 -14.02 18.04
C LEU A 7 -6.27 -12.78 17.12
N TYR A 8 -6.99 -11.73 17.48
CA TYR A 8 -6.93 -10.44 16.79
C TYR A 8 -6.62 -9.36 17.83
N SER A 9 -5.36 -8.94 17.95
CA SER A 9 -5.01 -7.51 18.15
C SER A 9 -3.51 -7.17 18.25
N ASP A 10 -2.57 -7.96 17.72
CA ASP A 10 -1.15 -7.54 17.74
C ASP A 10 -0.71 -6.87 16.44
N THR A 11 -1.66 -6.52 15.57
CA THR A 11 -1.36 -5.66 14.42
C THR A 11 -1.18 -4.23 14.90
N GLY A 12 0.03 -3.72 14.74
CA GLY A 12 0.35 -2.33 15.03
C GLY A 12 1.02 -1.68 13.85
N TYR A 13 0.73 -0.40 13.63
CA TYR A 13 1.61 0.44 12.84
C TYR A 13 1.95 1.72 13.59
N ILE A 14 3.20 2.14 13.49
CA ILE A 14 3.72 3.33 14.17
C ILE A 14 4.41 4.20 13.13
N ASN A 15 4.05 5.47 13.05
CA ASN A 15 4.84 6.45 12.31
C ASN A 15 6.23 6.54 12.97
N THR A 16 7.27 6.24 12.21
CA THR A 16 8.65 6.10 12.71
C THR A 16 9.19 7.39 13.33
N ARG A 17 8.66 8.56 12.97
CA ARG A 17 9.02 9.85 13.61
C ARG A 17 8.65 9.89 15.09
N ARG A 18 7.73 9.04 15.53
CA ARG A 18 7.33 8.89 16.94
C ARG A 18 8.23 7.94 17.71
N LEU A 19 9.18 7.26 17.05
CA LEU A 19 10.15 6.38 17.68
C LEU A 19 11.48 7.14 17.82
N PRO A 20 11.89 7.51 19.04
CA PRO A 20 13.14 8.23 19.27
C PRO A 20 14.30 7.51 18.61
N HIS A 21 15.17 8.27 17.94
CA HIS A 21 16.39 7.78 17.27
C HIS A 21 16.20 6.81 16.09
N LEU A 22 15.02 6.22 15.86
CA LEU A 22 14.83 5.28 14.75
C LEU A 22 15.16 5.92 13.39
N HIS A 23 14.75 7.17 13.19
CA HIS A 23 15.01 7.92 11.95
C HIS A 23 16.50 8.07 11.63
N ALA A 24 17.39 8.03 12.64
CA ALA A 24 18.84 8.13 12.43
C ALA A 24 19.45 6.82 11.87
N PHE A 25 18.71 5.71 11.96
CA PHE A 25 19.10 4.41 11.42
C PHE A 25 18.39 4.07 10.11
N LEU A 26 17.39 4.87 9.71
CA LEU A 26 16.73 4.69 8.43
C LEU A 26 17.56 5.37 7.32
N PRO A 27 17.67 4.75 6.14
CA PRO A 27 18.35 5.38 5.01
C PRO A 27 17.61 6.64 4.55
N ASP A 28 18.36 7.56 3.94
CA ASP A 28 17.80 8.70 3.21
C ASP A 28 17.22 8.21 1.87
N MET A 29 16.02 7.64 1.94
CA MET A 29 15.41 6.93 0.80
C MET A 29 15.33 7.74 -0.50
N PRO A 30 14.98 9.04 -0.52
CA PRO A 30 15.01 9.83 -1.75
C PRO A 30 16.40 9.83 -2.39
N LYS A 31 17.46 9.92 -1.58
CA LYS A 31 18.84 9.89 -2.06
C LYS A 31 19.25 8.53 -2.59
N GLU A 32 18.92 7.46 -1.86
CA GLU A 32 19.22 6.09 -2.30
C GLU A 32 18.52 5.72 -3.62
N LEU A 33 17.40 6.39 -3.93
CA LEU A 33 16.61 6.16 -5.15
C LEU A 33 16.86 7.20 -6.25
N GLY A 34 17.67 8.24 -6.01
CA GLY A 34 17.89 9.33 -6.97
C GLY A 34 16.65 10.19 -7.24
N MET A 35 15.83 10.41 -6.21
CA MET A 35 14.55 11.14 -6.25
C MET A 35 14.54 12.44 -5.43
N GLU A 36 15.71 12.93 -4.99
CA GLU A 36 15.83 14.12 -4.12
C GLU A 36 15.21 15.37 -4.76
N GLU A 37 15.26 15.44 -6.09
CA GLU A 37 14.71 16.58 -6.82
C GLU A 37 13.19 16.57 -6.92
N ASP A 38 12.54 15.42 -6.75
CA ASP A 38 11.11 15.25 -6.91
C ASP A 38 10.36 15.09 -5.58
N VAL A 39 11.04 14.67 -4.51
CA VAL A 39 10.43 14.39 -3.20
C VAL A 39 10.61 15.58 -2.25
N ALA A 40 9.50 16.07 -1.69
CA ALA A 40 9.50 17.13 -0.67
C ALA A 40 9.75 16.57 0.73
N ARG A 41 9.19 15.40 1.04
CA ARG A 41 9.35 14.73 2.33
C ARG A 41 9.06 13.24 2.21
N VAL A 42 9.64 12.46 3.11
CA VAL A 42 9.28 11.04 3.31
C VAL A 42 8.52 10.87 4.61
N GLN A 43 7.48 10.05 4.57
CA GLN A 43 6.83 9.51 5.75
C GLN A 43 7.14 8.02 5.83
N SER A 44 7.52 7.51 7.00
CA SER A 44 7.68 6.07 7.15
C SER A 44 6.89 5.51 8.32
N TYR A 45 6.43 4.27 8.11
CA TYR A 45 5.58 3.54 9.02
C TYR A 45 6.19 2.17 9.28
N LEU A 46 6.35 1.83 10.56
CA LEU A 46 6.72 0.49 10.98
C LEU A 46 5.44 -0.32 11.12
N TRP A 47 5.33 -1.44 10.41
CA TRP A 47 4.21 -2.37 10.41
C TRP A 47 4.63 -3.66 11.13
N MET A 48 3.88 -4.05 12.15
CA MET A 48 4.18 -5.18 13.03
C MET A 48 2.97 -6.10 13.17
N GLY A 49 3.22 -7.38 13.39
CA GLY A 49 2.17 -8.36 13.66
C GLY A 49 1.67 -9.10 12.43
N ALA A 50 0.74 -10.02 12.67
CA ALA A 50 -0.04 -10.66 11.62
C ALA A 50 -1.10 -9.67 11.11
N PHE A 51 -1.17 -9.46 9.79
CA PHE A 51 -2.19 -8.65 9.16
C PHE A 51 -2.59 -9.28 7.83
N MET A 52 -3.89 -9.45 7.62
CA MET A 52 -4.40 -9.99 6.37
C MET A 52 -4.42 -8.96 5.23
N GLY A 53 -4.32 -7.66 5.51
CA GLY A 53 -4.38 -6.64 4.47
C GLY A 53 -5.76 -6.47 3.85
N GLY A 54 -6.14 -5.22 3.58
CA GLY A 54 -7.10 -4.90 2.54
C GLY A 54 -6.38 -4.73 1.21
N PHE A 55 -7.07 -5.03 0.10
CA PHE A 55 -6.62 -4.48 -1.17
C PHE A 55 -6.91 -2.98 -1.20
N HIS A 56 -5.92 -2.20 -1.63
CA HIS A 56 -6.01 -0.76 -1.76
C HIS A 56 -4.96 -0.27 -2.76
N TYR A 57 -5.09 0.99 -3.19
CA TYR A 57 -3.96 1.73 -3.75
C TYR A 57 -3.61 2.89 -2.81
N ASP A 58 -2.37 3.33 -2.90
CA ASP A 58 -1.91 4.57 -2.29
C ASP A 58 -1.72 5.63 -3.37
N GLU A 59 -2.03 6.87 -3.04
CA GLU A 59 -1.88 8.00 -3.95
C GLU A 59 -0.40 8.34 -4.15
N GLU A 60 0.42 8.17 -3.11
CA GLU A 60 1.86 8.32 -3.22
C GLU A 60 2.56 7.01 -3.61
N ALA A 61 3.65 7.14 -4.36
CA ALA A 61 4.59 6.05 -4.51
C ALA A 61 5.16 5.67 -3.13
N ASN A 62 5.42 4.39 -2.92
CA ASN A 62 6.01 3.93 -1.67
C ASN A 62 6.98 2.76 -1.87
N VAL A 63 7.89 2.60 -0.90
CA VAL A 63 8.83 1.49 -0.83
C VAL A 63 8.58 0.73 0.45
N TYR A 64 8.32 -0.56 0.29
CA TYR A 64 8.07 -1.48 1.39
C TYR A 64 9.26 -2.41 1.57
N VAL A 65 9.82 -2.47 2.78
CA VAL A 65 10.98 -3.31 3.10
C VAL A 65 10.63 -4.26 4.24
N GLN A 66 10.74 -5.56 3.98
CA GLN A 66 10.53 -6.60 4.97
C GLN A 66 11.76 -6.72 5.87
N LEU A 67 11.62 -6.46 7.17
CA LEU A 67 12.73 -6.51 8.13
C LEU A 67 12.83 -7.88 8.80
N VAL A 68 11.69 -8.44 9.24
CA VAL A 68 11.60 -9.73 9.93
C VAL A 68 10.42 -10.52 9.39
N GLY A 69 10.55 -11.84 9.24
CA GLY A 69 9.48 -12.71 8.76
C GLY A 69 9.26 -12.64 7.25
N GLU A 70 8.08 -13.10 6.80
CA GLU A 70 7.70 -13.16 5.39
C GLU A 70 6.28 -12.62 5.17
N GLY A 71 6.00 -12.18 3.94
CA GLY A 71 4.68 -11.75 3.51
C GLY A 71 4.39 -12.15 2.06
N ASP A 72 3.12 -12.38 1.76
CA ASP A 72 2.63 -12.46 0.38
C ASP A 72 2.18 -11.08 -0.07
N VAL A 73 2.62 -10.68 -1.26
CA VAL A 73 2.22 -9.44 -1.91
C VAL A 73 1.39 -9.80 -3.12
N PHE A 74 0.19 -9.22 -3.20
CA PHE A 74 -0.66 -9.27 -4.38
C PHE A 74 -0.66 -7.89 -5.00
N LEU A 75 -0.49 -7.79 -6.32
CA LEU A 75 -0.60 -6.51 -7.02
C LEU A 75 -1.27 -6.65 -8.37
N ILE A 76 -1.87 -5.55 -8.80
CA ILE A 76 -2.40 -5.34 -10.13
C ILE A 76 -1.53 -4.28 -10.80
N PRO A 77 -1.10 -4.48 -12.06
CA PRO A 77 -0.35 -3.44 -12.77
C PRO A 77 -1.13 -2.12 -12.79
N GLN A 78 -0.43 -1.02 -12.55
CA GLN A 78 -1.01 0.31 -12.32
C GLN A 78 -2.04 0.74 -13.38
N ASN A 79 -1.80 0.41 -14.64
CA ASN A 79 -2.70 0.75 -15.76
C ASN A 79 -4.08 0.05 -15.68
N TYR A 80 -4.22 -0.98 -14.84
CA TYR A 80 -5.48 -1.67 -14.58
C TYR A 80 -6.14 -1.28 -13.26
N THR A 81 -5.53 -0.43 -12.41
CA THR A 81 -6.11 -0.04 -11.11
C THR A 81 -7.49 0.57 -11.28
N ILE A 82 -7.64 1.64 -12.07
CA ILE A 82 -8.94 2.32 -12.24
C ILE A 82 -9.99 1.37 -12.84
N PRO A 83 -9.72 0.64 -13.94
CA PRO A 83 -10.68 -0.34 -14.46
C PRO A 83 -11.07 -1.43 -13.45
N PHE A 84 -10.16 -1.84 -12.57
CA PHE A 84 -10.40 -2.89 -11.59
C PHE A 84 -11.20 -2.41 -10.38
N THR A 85 -10.98 -1.16 -9.94
CA THR A 85 -11.56 -0.60 -8.71
C THR A 85 -12.72 0.35 -8.94
N GLY A 86 -12.97 0.76 -10.19
CA GLY A 86 -13.89 1.85 -10.51
C GLY A 86 -13.44 3.21 -9.95
N GLY A 87 -12.15 3.37 -9.64
CA GLY A 87 -11.60 4.59 -9.03
C GLY A 87 -11.81 4.70 -7.51
N LEU A 88 -12.24 3.64 -6.83
CA LEU A 88 -12.38 3.60 -5.37
C LEU A 88 -11.10 3.07 -4.71
N ARG A 89 -10.53 3.84 -3.77
CA ARG A 89 -9.28 3.53 -3.07
C ARG A 89 -9.25 2.15 -2.43
N ALA A 90 -10.28 1.83 -1.66
CA ALA A 90 -10.40 0.59 -0.90
C ALA A 90 -11.61 -0.22 -1.37
N ALA A 91 -11.79 -0.36 -2.68
CA ALA A 91 -12.75 -1.33 -3.21
C ALA A 91 -12.37 -2.74 -2.73
N HIS A 92 -13.35 -3.58 -2.44
CA HIS A 92 -13.06 -5.02 -2.46
C HIS A 92 -12.78 -5.42 -3.90
N PRO A 93 -11.86 -6.38 -4.15
CA PRO A 93 -11.73 -6.97 -5.48
C PRO A 93 -13.10 -7.40 -6.00
N PRO A 94 -13.39 -7.24 -7.31
CA PRO A 94 -14.64 -7.67 -7.89
C PRO A 94 -14.93 -9.12 -7.50
N GLY A 95 -16.11 -9.37 -6.93
CA GLY A 95 -16.52 -10.71 -6.55
C GLY A 95 -16.66 -11.63 -7.78
N PRO A 96 -16.80 -12.95 -7.59
CA PRO A 96 -16.92 -13.92 -8.68
C PRO A 96 -18.02 -13.57 -9.70
N SER A 97 -19.16 -13.06 -9.25
CA SER A 97 -20.27 -12.65 -10.13
C SER A 97 -19.91 -11.43 -11.00
N ALA A 98 -19.19 -10.45 -10.44
CA ALA A 98 -18.75 -9.27 -11.20
C ALA A 98 -17.69 -9.66 -12.23
N MET A 99 -16.71 -10.49 -11.84
CA MET A 99 -15.75 -11.06 -12.78
C MET A 99 -16.45 -11.93 -13.84
N ALA A 100 -17.50 -12.68 -13.49
CA ALA A 100 -18.24 -13.50 -14.44
C ALA A 100 -18.98 -12.65 -15.49
N ALA A 101 -19.56 -11.52 -15.07
CA ALA A 101 -20.32 -10.60 -15.90
C ALA A 101 -19.45 -9.74 -16.82
N ASP A 102 -18.23 -9.41 -16.42
CA ASP A 102 -17.31 -8.60 -17.22
C ASP A 102 -16.09 -9.43 -17.71
N PRO A 103 -16.05 -9.83 -19.00
CA PRO A 103 -14.94 -10.56 -19.57
C PRO A 103 -13.59 -9.81 -19.54
N TYR A 104 -13.60 -8.48 -19.40
CA TYR A 104 -12.38 -7.68 -19.28
C TYR A 104 -11.73 -7.87 -17.90
N LEU A 105 -12.51 -7.86 -16.82
CA LEU A 105 -12.00 -8.06 -15.46
C LEU A 105 -11.26 -9.41 -15.30
N LYS A 106 -11.71 -10.46 -16.01
CA LYS A 106 -11.04 -11.78 -16.02
C LYS A 106 -9.65 -11.76 -16.64
N LYS A 107 -9.33 -10.75 -17.46
CA LYS A 107 -8.05 -10.63 -18.19
C LYS A 107 -7.04 -9.77 -17.43
N ILE A 108 -7.46 -9.08 -16.37
CA ILE A 108 -6.57 -8.24 -15.58
C ILE A 108 -5.66 -9.16 -14.74
N PRO A 109 -4.33 -9.10 -14.91
CA PRO A 109 -3.42 -9.96 -14.17
C PRO A 109 -3.34 -9.51 -12.71
N ILE A 110 -3.44 -10.48 -11.80
CA ILE A 110 -3.09 -10.32 -10.39
C ILE A 110 -1.79 -11.07 -10.19
N HIS A 111 -0.71 -10.33 -9.94
CA HIS A 111 0.59 -10.89 -9.64
C HIS A 111 0.69 -11.19 -8.15
N MET A 112 1.29 -12.33 -7.82
CA MET A 112 1.59 -12.71 -6.44
C MET A 112 3.07 -13.06 -6.32
N PHE A 113 3.73 -12.52 -5.30
CA PHE A 113 5.08 -12.94 -4.93
C PHE A 113 5.28 -12.89 -3.43
N ARG A 114 6.24 -13.68 -2.95
CA ARG A 114 6.67 -13.75 -1.55
C ARG A 114 7.79 -12.74 -1.32
N ILE A 115 7.61 -11.86 -0.34
CA ILE A 115 8.68 -10.99 0.17
C ILE A 115 9.26 -11.59 1.45
N ARG A 116 10.59 -11.71 1.50
CA ARG A 116 11.36 -12.24 2.63
C ARG A 116 12.13 -11.13 3.32
N ALA A 117 12.57 -11.39 4.56
CA ALA A 117 13.43 -10.46 5.31
C ALA A 117 14.65 -10.01 4.47
N GLY A 118 14.92 -8.70 4.48
CA GLY A 118 15.95 -8.04 3.70
C GLY A 118 15.54 -7.65 2.28
N GLN A 119 14.38 -8.08 1.80
CA GLN A 119 13.86 -7.70 0.49
C GLN A 119 12.96 -6.46 0.58
N GLY A 120 12.93 -5.70 -0.52
CA GLY A 120 12.04 -4.56 -0.70
C GLY A 120 11.26 -4.64 -2.01
N VAL A 121 10.12 -3.96 -2.05
CA VAL A 121 9.33 -3.74 -3.26
C VAL A 121 8.98 -2.26 -3.35
N VAL A 122 9.00 -1.74 -4.57
CA VAL A 122 8.55 -0.40 -4.92
C VAL A 122 7.13 -0.50 -5.49
N PHE A 123 6.23 0.30 -4.95
CA PHE A 123 4.91 0.53 -5.53
C PHE A 123 4.88 1.93 -6.15
N PRO A 124 4.78 2.02 -7.48
CA PRO A 124 4.36 3.27 -8.10
C PRO A 124 3.03 3.75 -7.50
N ALA A 125 2.83 5.06 -7.49
CA ALA A 125 1.56 5.68 -7.12
C ALA A 125 0.39 4.98 -7.82
N PHE A 126 -0.77 4.85 -7.17
CA PHE A 126 -1.95 4.18 -7.73
C PHE A 126 -1.78 2.69 -8.08
N THR A 127 -0.71 2.02 -7.65
CA THR A 127 -0.62 0.57 -7.79
C THR A 127 -1.56 -0.10 -6.80
N TYR A 128 -2.54 -0.85 -7.29
CA TYR A 128 -3.48 -1.55 -6.41
C TYR A 128 -2.87 -2.85 -5.91
N HIS A 129 -2.76 -2.99 -4.59
CA HIS A 129 -2.00 -4.05 -3.96
C HIS A 129 -2.58 -4.47 -2.60
N ARG A 130 -2.12 -5.61 -2.09
CA ARG A 130 -2.44 -6.16 -0.78
C ARG A 130 -1.23 -6.87 -0.21
N PHE A 131 -0.99 -6.67 1.08
CA PHE A 131 0.01 -7.40 1.87
C PHE A 131 -0.66 -8.37 2.83
N VAL A 132 -0.19 -9.61 2.84
CA VAL A 132 -0.63 -10.65 3.77
C VAL A 132 0.59 -11.14 4.55
N ALA A 133 0.65 -10.80 5.84
CA ALA A 133 1.69 -11.32 6.72
C ALA A 133 1.54 -12.85 6.88
N GLN A 134 2.65 -13.57 6.83
CA GLN A 134 2.65 -15.05 6.96
C GLN A 134 2.99 -15.51 8.38
N SER A 135 3.53 -14.61 9.21
CA SER A 135 3.82 -14.90 10.62
C SER A 135 3.48 -13.67 11.49
N PRO A 136 3.17 -13.88 12.78
CA PRO A 136 2.89 -12.80 13.73
C PRO A 136 4.14 -12.01 14.14
N GLU A 137 5.34 -12.57 14.03
CA GLU A 137 6.62 -11.89 14.34
C GLU A 137 7.08 -10.92 13.25
N ARG A 138 6.23 -10.72 12.24
CA ARG A 138 6.53 -9.98 11.03
C ARG A 138 6.72 -8.49 11.33
N VAL A 139 7.81 -7.92 10.81
CA VAL A 139 8.12 -6.49 10.91
C VAL A 139 8.53 -5.95 9.54
N ALA A 140 7.95 -4.84 9.10
CA ALA A 140 8.44 -4.07 7.96
C ALA A 140 8.41 -2.58 8.20
N VAL A 141 9.18 -1.87 7.39
CA VAL A 141 9.05 -0.43 7.21
C VAL A 141 8.46 -0.15 5.82
N ASN A 142 7.52 0.78 5.75
CA ASN A 142 7.02 1.35 4.50
C ASN A 142 7.40 2.83 4.44
N PHE A 143 7.91 3.30 3.32
CA PHE A 143 8.30 4.69 3.07
C PHE A 143 7.41 5.28 1.97
N PHE A 144 6.64 6.31 2.30
CA PHE A 144 5.80 7.07 1.37
C PHE A 144 6.52 8.33 0.93
N PHE A 145 6.56 8.57 -0.38
CA PHE A 145 7.26 9.70 -0.99
C PHE A 145 6.27 10.81 -1.33
N MET A 146 6.31 11.89 -0.56
CA MET A 146 5.46 13.05 -0.79
C MET A 146 6.16 13.95 -1.81
N PRO A 147 5.57 14.19 -2.99
CA PRO A 147 6.23 14.95 -4.05
C PRO A 147 6.34 16.44 -3.71
N LYS A 148 7.27 17.14 -4.37
CA LYS A 148 7.25 18.61 -4.43
C LYS A 148 6.03 19.10 -5.20
N TRP A 149 5.61 20.34 -4.91
CA TRP A 149 4.49 20.98 -5.59
C TRP A 149 4.65 20.90 -7.12
N ARG A 150 3.59 20.48 -7.82
CA ARG A 150 3.56 20.25 -9.29
C ARG A 150 4.51 19.16 -9.83
N ARG A 151 5.12 18.34 -8.98
CA ARG A 151 5.86 17.14 -9.40
C ARG A 151 5.01 15.87 -9.44
N MET A 152 3.90 15.84 -8.71
CA MET A 152 2.72 15.06 -9.10
C MET A 152 1.69 16.04 -9.64
N GLU A 153 1.55 16.12 -10.96
CA GLU A 153 0.40 16.83 -11.53
C GLU A 153 -0.85 15.98 -11.22
N TYR A 154 -1.55 16.39 -10.17
CA TYR A 154 -2.89 15.93 -9.83
C TYR A 154 -3.81 16.28 -11.00
N THR A 155 -3.93 15.37 -11.96
CA THR A 155 -4.90 15.51 -13.05
C THR A 155 -6.31 15.46 -12.45
N GLU A 156 -7.33 15.94 -13.18
CA GLU A 156 -8.73 15.85 -12.71
C GLU A 156 -9.19 14.41 -12.40
N ALA A 157 -8.45 13.40 -12.86
CA ALA A 157 -8.69 11.99 -12.57
C ALA A 157 -8.18 11.55 -11.17
N ASP A 158 -7.45 12.39 -10.44
CA ASP A 158 -6.88 12.04 -9.14
C ASP A 158 -7.95 11.97 -8.03
N TRP A 159 -7.81 10.98 -7.13
CA TRP A 159 -8.77 10.70 -6.06
C TRP A 159 -8.98 11.90 -5.13
N TYR A 160 -7.94 12.66 -4.75
CA TYR A 160 -8.12 13.83 -3.87
C TYR A 160 -8.89 14.96 -4.55
N THR A 161 -8.74 15.11 -5.88
CA THR A 161 -9.56 16.06 -6.66
C THR A 161 -11.01 15.62 -6.68
N GLN A 162 -11.27 14.32 -6.81
CA GLN A 162 -12.62 13.76 -6.77
C GLN A 162 -13.23 13.79 -5.36
N GLU A 163 -12.43 13.52 -4.33
CA GLU A 163 -12.84 13.53 -2.93
C GLU A 163 -13.15 14.96 -2.46
N GLY A 164 -12.33 15.94 -2.85
CA GLY A 164 -12.59 17.37 -2.60
C GLY A 164 -13.83 17.90 -3.33
N LYS A 165 -14.30 17.21 -4.38
CA LYS A 165 -15.57 17.48 -5.06
C LYS A 165 -16.75 16.76 -4.42
N ARG A 166 -16.54 15.80 -3.51
CA ARG A 166 -17.64 15.15 -2.78
C ARG A 166 -18.22 16.14 -1.77
N PRO A 167 -19.54 16.38 -1.78
CA PRO A 167 -20.17 17.20 -0.76
C PRO A 167 -19.87 16.60 0.62
N ASN A 168 -19.36 17.42 1.55
CA ASN A 168 -19.10 17.02 2.93
C ASN A 168 -20.35 16.35 3.53
N GLY A 169 -20.40 15.01 3.59
CA GLY A 169 -21.37 14.29 4.41
C GLY A 169 -22.25 13.22 3.75
N LEU A 170 -21.70 12.31 2.95
CA LEU A 170 -22.38 11.03 2.65
C LEU A 170 -21.39 9.85 2.67
N THR A 171 -21.29 9.22 3.84
CA THR A 171 -21.04 7.78 4.00
C THR A 171 -22.36 7.09 4.29
#